data_AF-A0A9D9SBZ6-F1
#
_entry.id   AF-A0A9D9SBZ6-F1
#
_cell.length_a   1.000
_cell.length_b   1.000
_cell.length_c   1.000
_cell.angle_alpha   90.00
_cell.angle_beta   90.00
_cell.angle_gamma   90.00
#
_symmetry.space_group_name_H-M   'P 1'
#
loop_
_entity.id
_entity.type
_entity.pdbx_description
1 polymer ?
#
loop_
_entity_poly.entity_id
_entity_poly.type
_entity_poly.pdbx_seq_one_letter_code
_entity_poly.pdbx_strand_id
1 'polypeptide(L)'
;MEFTIFKKIGELRREILLYFAVNVIGNVLPLIIGVLFYFFVAPQWMGWSVFFGDGQFYLYAATLFTSAGYIFLRYVAKIDDTFGLLAILSFVLLVFVSLFYAWKLSVPGFDTTVLFWTSVPVFFISLVLYFIASRVSHEHADPEKYKLERLKELMKPKNLRKPIDKIVKSLPNE
;
A
#
# COMPACT_ATOMS: atom_id res chain seq x y z
N MET A 1 0.13 29.41 17.78
CA MET A 1 0.96 28.22 17.44
C MET A 1 0.08 26.98 17.19
N GLU A 2 -0.95 26.73 18.00
CA GLU A 2 -1.89 25.61 17.79
C GLU A 2 -2.70 25.69 16.48
N PHE A 3 -3.17 26.89 16.10
CA PHE A 3 -3.98 27.06 14.88
C PHE A 3 -3.23 26.69 13.59
N THR A 4 -1.92 26.92 13.57
CA THR A 4 -1.03 26.58 12.45
C THR A 4 -0.81 25.08 12.35
N ILE A 5 -0.79 24.37 13.48
CA ILE A 5 -0.63 22.92 13.54
C ILE A 5 -1.89 22.23 13.01
N PHE A 6 -3.08 22.66 13.43
CA PHE A 6 -4.34 22.10 12.94
C PHE A 6 -4.53 22.28 11.43
N LYS A 7 -4.21 23.47 10.89
CA LYS A 7 -4.26 23.72 9.45
C LYS A 7 -3.31 22.80 8.68
N LYS A 8 -2.08 22.63 9.17
CA LYS A 8 -1.06 21.77 8.54
C LYS A 8 -1.43 20.28 8.60
N ILE A 9 -2.09 19.82 9.67
CA ILE A 9 -2.63 18.45 9.76
C ILE A 9 -3.76 18.24 8.74
N GLY A 10 -4.63 19.24 8.56
CA GLY A 10 -5.71 19.20 7.57
C GLY A 10 -5.18 19.12 6.13
N GLU A 11 -4.18 19.92 5.79
CA GLU A 11 -3.52 19.91 4.48
C GLU A 11 -2.84 18.57 4.20
N LEU A 12 -2.08 18.02 5.17
CA LEU A 12 -1.43 16.71 5.03
C LEU A 12 -2.44 15.58 4.79
N ARG A 13 -3.56 15.56 5.54
CA ARG A 13 -4.62 14.55 5.33
C ARG A 13 -5.21 14.64 3.92
N ARG A 14 -5.40 15.86 3.41
CA ARG A 14 -5.92 16.08 2.05
C ARG A 14 -4.96 15.55 0.99
N GLU A 15 -3.67 15.80 1.11
CA GLU A 15 -2.65 15.31 0.16
C GLU A 15 -2.59 13.79 0.13
N ILE A 16 -2.58 13.14 1.30
CA ILE A 16 -2.63 11.67 1.43
C ILE A 16 -3.87 11.10 0.75
N LEU A 17 -5.04 11.71 1.00
CA LEU A 17 -6.30 11.25 0.40
C LEU A 17 -6.30 11.43 -1.12
N LEU A 18 -5.75 12.55 -1.63
CA LEU A 18 -5.61 12.78 -3.07
C LEU A 18 -4.64 11.78 -3.71
N TYR A 19 -3.48 11.54 -3.11
CA TYR A 19 -2.51 10.56 -3.61
C TYR A 19 -3.10 9.15 -3.64
N PHE A 20 -3.77 8.75 -2.56
CA PHE A 20 -4.50 7.49 -2.51
C PHE A 20 -5.59 7.43 -3.59
N ALA A 21 -6.44 8.45 -3.70
CA ALA A 21 -7.52 8.50 -4.68
C ALA A 21 -7.00 8.41 -6.11
N VAL A 22 -5.96 9.18 -6.46
CA VAL A 22 -5.37 9.14 -7.81
C VAL A 22 -4.81 7.76 -8.13
N ASN A 23 -4.09 7.12 -7.21
CA ASN A 23 -3.55 5.79 -7.45
C ASN A 23 -4.63 4.70 -7.48
N VAL A 24 -5.64 4.77 -6.60
CA VAL A 24 -6.76 3.82 -6.63
C VAL A 24 -7.55 4.00 -7.92
N ILE A 25 -7.86 5.24 -8.31
CA ILE A 25 -8.50 5.52 -9.60
C ILE A 25 -7.63 4.96 -10.72
N GLY A 26 -6.32 5.20 -10.74
CA GLY A 26 -5.43 4.65 -11.76
C GLY A 26 -5.45 3.11 -11.84
N ASN A 27 -5.43 2.44 -10.70
CA ASN A 27 -5.47 0.96 -10.64
C ASN A 27 -6.86 0.39 -10.99
N VAL A 28 -7.94 1.11 -10.66
CA VAL A 28 -9.33 0.69 -10.89
C VAL A 28 -9.90 1.28 -12.20
N LEU A 29 -9.16 2.15 -12.89
CA LEU A 29 -9.60 2.79 -14.13
C LEU A 29 -10.01 1.76 -15.20
N PRO A 30 -9.27 0.66 -15.41
CA PRO A 30 -9.70 -0.37 -16.35
C PRO A 30 -11.04 -1.01 -15.96
N LEU A 31 -11.35 -1.15 -14.66
CA LEU A 31 -12.65 -1.60 -14.18
C LEU A 31 -13.74 -0.59 -14.53
N ILE A 32 -13.48 0.70 -14.27
CA ILE A 32 -14.42 1.79 -14.56
C ILE A 32 -14.71 1.85 -16.06
N ILE A 33 -13.67 1.79 -16.89
CA ILE A 33 -13.81 1.76 -18.36
C ILE A 33 -14.57 0.50 -18.80
N GLY A 34 -14.28 -0.66 -18.22
CA GLY A 34 -15.02 -1.89 -18.49
C GLY A 34 -16.51 -1.76 -18.16
N VAL A 35 -16.84 -1.17 -17.01
CA VAL A 35 -18.23 -0.87 -16.60
C VAL A 35 -18.90 0.05 -17.60
N LEU A 36 -18.25 1.14 -17.99
CA LEU A 36 -18.80 2.07 -18.99
C LEU A 36 -18.98 1.38 -20.35
N PHE A 37 -18.02 0.58 -20.79
CA PHE A 37 -18.12 -0.18 -22.05
C PHE A 37 -19.34 -1.11 -22.04
N TYR A 38 -19.51 -1.93 -21.00
CA TYR A 38 -20.68 -2.81 -20.89
C TYR A 38 -21.99 -2.03 -20.71
N PHE A 39 -21.97 -0.84 -20.11
CA PHE A 39 -23.16 -0.01 -19.99
C PHE A 39 -23.60 0.61 -21.32
N PHE A 40 -22.65 1.04 -22.16
CA PHE A 40 -22.96 1.75 -23.42
C PHE A 40 -23.00 0.85 -24.66
N VAL A 41 -22.23 -0.23 -24.69
CA VAL A 41 -22.01 -1.05 -25.90
C VAL A 41 -22.78 -2.37 -25.85
N ALA A 42 -23.04 -2.92 -24.66
CA ALA A 42 -23.80 -4.16 -24.56
C ALA A 42 -25.29 -3.89 -24.81
N PRO A 43 -25.98 -4.73 -25.61
CA PRO A 43 -27.40 -4.57 -25.90
C PRO A 43 -28.31 -4.69 -24.68
N GLN A 44 -27.79 -5.27 -23.59
CA GLN A 44 -28.45 -5.35 -22.29
C GLN A 44 -27.40 -5.34 -21.18
N TRP A 45 -27.67 -4.57 -20.12
CA TRP A 45 -26.82 -4.56 -18.93
C TRP A 45 -26.85 -5.94 -18.26
N MET A 46 -25.76 -6.70 -18.39
CA MET A 46 -25.64 -8.03 -17.77
C MET A 46 -25.38 -7.98 -16.26
N GLY A 47 -25.29 -6.77 -15.68
CA GLY A 47 -25.04 -6.61 -14.25
C GLY A 47 -23.56 -6.68 -13.88
N TRP A 48 -23.32 -6.58 -12.57
CA TRP A 48 -21.98 -6.73 -12.00
C TRP A 48 -21.42 -8.16 -12.11
N SER A 49 -22.27 -9.14 -12.41
CA SER A 49 -21.94 -10.57 -12.57
C SER A 49 -20.83 -10.81 -13.58
N VAL A 50 -20.73 -10.01 -14.65
CA VAL A 50 -19.67 -10.14 -15.65
C VAL A 50 -18.30 -9.87 -15.04
N PHE A 51 -18.18 -8.84 -14.20
CA PHE A 51 -16.91 -8.51 -13.54
C PHE A 51 -16.51 -9.55 -12.50
N PHE A 52 -17.48 -10.10 -11.76
CA PHE A 52 -17.23 -11.19 -10.82
C PHE A 52 -16.86 -12.48 -11.56
N GLY A 53 -17.60 -12.81 -12.61
CA GLY A 53 -17.40 -13.98 -13.46
C GLY A 53 -16.06 -13.95 -14.18
N ASP A 54 -15.56 -12.77 -14.52
CA ASP A 54 -14.24 -12.62 -15.14
C ASP A 54 -13.10 -12.63 -14.12
N GLY A 55 -13.38 -12.59 -12.81
CA GLY A 55 -12.35 -12.54 -11.77
C GLY A 55 -11.64 -11.18 -11.70
N GLN A 56 -12.25 -10.13 -12.23
CA GLN A 56 -11.68 -8.78 -12.31
C GLN A 56 -11.29 -8.25 -10.93
N PHE A 57 -12.13 -8.44 -9.92
CA PHE A 57 -11.86 -8.03 -8.53
C PHE A 57 -10.60 -8.67 -7.95
N TYR A 58 -10.29 -9.91 -8.32
CA TYR A 58 -9.04 -10.55 -7.92
C TYR A 58 -7.83 -9.88 -8.56
N LEU A 59 -7.90 -9.57 -9.85
CA LEU A 59 -6.81 -8.88 -10.55
C LEU A 59 -6.54 -7.50 -9.91
N TYR A 60 -7.57 -6.72 -9.62
CA TYR A 60 -7.39 -5.42 -8.96
C TYR A 60 -6.87 -5.57 -7.53
N ALA A 61 -7.37 -6.54 -6.76
CA ALA A 61 -6.86 -6.82 -5.43
C ALA A 61 -5.36 -7.16 -5.47
N ALA A 62 -4.93 -7.98 -6.44
CA ALA A 62 -3.52 -8.32 -6.64
C ALA A 62 -2.65 -7.07 -6.87
N THR A 63 -3.06 -6.16 -7.77
CA THR A 63 -2.30 -4.92 -8.03
C THR A 63 -2.14 -4.06 -6.78
N LEU A 64 -3.20 -3.95 -5.96
CA LEU A 64 -3.19 -3.18 -4.72
C LEU A 64 -2.32 -3.85 -3.65
N PHE A 65 -2.39 -5.17 -3.50
CA PHE A 65 -1.52 -5.92 -2.58
C PHE A 65 -0.05 -5.84 -2.97
N THR A 66 0.29 -5.97 -4.26
CA THR A 66 1.67 -5.81 -4.73
C THR A 66 2.20 -4.42 -4.42
N SER A 67 1.40 -3.38 -4.69
CA SER A 67 1.77 -2.00 -4.42
C SER A 67 1.93 -1.73 -2.92
N ALA A 68 1.01 -2.21 -2.09
CA ALA A 68 1.07 -2.08 -0.64
C ALA A 68 2.29 -2.81 -0.06
N GLY A 69 2.52 -4.07 -0.48
CA GLY A 69 3.65 -4.87 -0.04
C GLY A 69 5.00 -4.23 -0.39
N TYR A 70 5.14 -3.69 -1.60
CA TYR A 70 6.33 -2.95 -2.01
C TYR A 70 6.58 -1.71 -1.13
N ILE A 71 5.54 -0.91 -0.89
CA ILE A 71 5.63 0.28 -0.04
C ILE A 71 6.07 -0.13 1.38
N PHE A 72 5.41 -1.12 1.98
CA PHE A 72 5.77 -1.59 3.31
C PHE A 72 7.23 -2.06 3.35
N LEU A 73 7.65 -2.95 2.44
CA LEU A 73 9.04 -3.42 2.34
C LEU A 73 10.07 -2.29 2.28
N ARG A 74 9.79 -1.24 1.51
CA ARG A 74 10.69 -0.08 1.38
C ARG A 74 10.91 0.63 2.72
N TYR A 75 9.95 0.57 3.63
CA TYR A 75 9.96 1.24 4.93
C TYR A 75 10.25 0.28 6.10
N VAL A 76 10.23 -1.05 5.91
CA VAL A 76 10.57 -2.07 6.93
C VAL A 76 11.91 -1.77 7.60
N ALA A 77 12.96 -1.52 6.81
CA ALA A 77 14.31 -1.31 7.35
C ALA A 77 14.47 0.00 8.14
N LYS A 78 13.46 0.88 8.16
CA LYS A 78 13.57 2.24 8.71
C LYS A 78 12.78 2.47 9.99
N ILE A 79 11.63 1.80 10.21
CA ILE A 79 10.64 2.32 11.17
C ILE A 79 10.12 1.28 12.19
N ASP A 80 9.74 0.04 11.80
CA ASP A 80 9.09 -0.91 12.73
C ASP A 80 8.97 -2.34 12.13
N ASP A 81 9.06 -3.39 12.97
CA ASP A 81 8.77 -4.79 12.60
C ASP A 81 7.32 -4.97 12.12
N THR A 82 6.41 -4.11 12.58
CA THR A 82 4.99 -4.12 12.19
C THR A 82 4.79 -3.94 10.68
N PHE A 83 5.61 -3.12 10.01
CA PHE A 83 5.55 -2.98 8.55
C PHE A 83 6.06 -4.24 7.84
N GLY A 84 6.98 -4.98 8.45
CA GLY A 84 7.43 -6.27 7.96
C GLY A 84 6.28 -7.27 7.94
N LEU A 85 5.50 -7.30 9.02
CA LEU A 85 4.32 -8.16 9.12
C LEU A 85 3.24 -7.76 8.10
N LEU A 86 2.97 -6.47 7.91
CA LEU A 86 2.02 -5.99 6.89
C LEU A 86 2.48 -6.28 5.45
N ALA A 87 3.79 -6.21 5.19
CA ALA A 87 4.35 -6.63 3.90
C ALA A 87 4.12 -8.13 3.66
N ILE A 88 4.48 -8.97 4.63
CA ILE A 88 4.27 -10.43 4.55
C ILE A 88 2.78 -10.74 4.35
N LEU A 89 1.90 -10.11 5.11
CA LEU A 89 0.45 -10.27 4.97
C LEU A 89 -0.02 -9.91 3.56
N SER A 90 0.48 -8.81 2.99
CA SER A 90 0.15 -8.40 1.62
C SER A 90 0.58 -9.44 0.58
N PHE A 91 1.77 -10.04 0.73
CA PHE A 91 2.22 -11.10 -0.17
C PHE A 91 1.45 -12.42 0.01
N VAL A 92 1.10 -12.80 1.24
CA VAL A 92 0.27 -13.99 1.49
C VAL A 92 -1.10 -13.81 0.84
N LEU A 93 -1.72 -12.64 0.99
CA LEU A 93 -3.00 -12.33 0.35
C LEU A 93 -2.89 -12.28 -1.18
N LEU A 94 -1.77 -11.79 -1.72
CA LEU A 94 -1.49 -11.81 -3.16
C LEU A 94 -1.42 -13.25 -3.72
N VAL A 95 -0.74 -14.15 -3.01
CA VAL A 95 -0.68 -15.58 -3.37
C VAL A 95 -2.07 -16.19 -3.31
N PHE A 96 -2.82 -15.93 -2.24
CA PHE A 96 -4.20 -16.39 -2.10
C PHE A 96 -5.08 -15.94 -3.28
N VAL A 97 -5.05 -14.65 -3.63
CA VAL A 97 -5.77 -14.10 -4.79
C VAL A 97 -5.37 -14.79 -6.10
N SER A 98 -4.07 -14.99 -6.30
CA SER A 98 -3.54 -15.62 -7.52
C SER A 98 -4.00 -17.07 -7.66
N LEU A 99 -4.03 -17.82 -6.54
CA LEU A 99 -4.54 -19.20 -6.51
C LEU A 99 -6.03 -19.27 -6.83
N PHE A 100 -6.85 -18.40 -6.24
CA PHE A 100 -8.28 -18.36 -6.54
C PHE A 100 -8.59 -17.96 -7.98
N TYR A 101 -7.84 -16.99 -8.51
CA TYR A 101 -7.97 -16.60 -9.91
C TYR A 101 -7.56 -17.74 -10.86
N ALA A 102 -6.46 -18.43 -10.57
CA ALA A 102 -6.03 -19.60 -11.35
C ALA A 102 -7.04 -20.75 -11.26
N TRP A 103 -7.61 -21.00 -10.08
CA TRP A 103 -8.63 -22.03 -9.88
C TRP A 103 -9.90 -21.74 -10.68
N LYS A 104 -10.32 -20.46 -10.75
CA LYS A 104 -11.42 -20.03 -11.62
C LYS A 104 -11.15 -20.36 -13.09
N LEU A 105 -9.91 -20.16 -13.56
CA LEU A 105 -9.54 -20.42 -14.95
C LEU A 105 -9.45 -21.92 -15.28
N SER A 106 -9.18 -22.77 -14.28
CA SER A 106 -8.97 -24.21 -14.50
C SER A 106 -10.25 -25.05 -14.48
N VAL A 107 -11.37 -24.52 -13.98
CA VAL A 107 -12.63 -25.25 -13.85
C VAL A 107 -13.70 -24.63 -14.76
N PRO A 108 -14.09 -25.32 -15.84
CA PRO A 108 -15.21 -24.88 -16.69
C PRO A 108 -16.52 -24.85 -15.89
N GLY A 109 -17.32 -23.79 -16.06
CA GLY A 109 -18.60 -23.65 -15.37
C GLY A 109 -18.47 -23.34 -13.88
N PHE A 110 -17.35 -22.75 -13.45
CA PHE A 110 -17.12 -22.36 -12.06
C PHE A 110 -18.26 -21.48 -11.53
N ASP A 111 -18.68 -21.73 -10.29
CA ASP A 111 -19.77 -21.00 -9.65
C ASP A 111 -19.37 -19.54 -9.38
N THR A 112 -20.04 -18.63 -10.09
CA THR A 112 -19.89 -17.18 -9.94
C THR A 112 -20.26 -16.68 -8.54
N THR A 113 -21.07 -17.42 -7.79
CA THR A 113 -21.44 -17.10 -6.40
C THR A 113 -20.25 -17.21 -5.47
N VAL A 114 -19.45 -18.27 -5.61
CA VAL A 114 -18.22 -18.44 -4.82
C VAL A 114 -17.24 -17.31 -5.11
N LEU A 115 -17.01 -17.02 -6.41
CA LEU A 115 -16.18 -15.91 -6.87
C LEU A 115 -16.60 -14.58 -6.24
N PHE A 116 -17.90 -14.29 -6.18
CA PHE A 116 -18.40 -13.07 -5.58
C PHE A 116 -18.03 -12.98 -4.10
N TRP A 117 -18.37 -14.00 -3.31
CA TRP A 117 -18.17 -13.99 -1.86
C TRP A 117 -16.70 -13.97 -1.45
N THR A 118 -15.80 -14.45 -2.29
CA THR A 118 -14.37 -14.46 -1.99
C THR A 118 -13.63 -13.25 -2.58
N SER A 119 -13.97 -12.79 -3.78
CA SER A 119 -13.25 -11.69 -4.44
C SER A 119 -13.62 -10.31 -3.89
N VAL A 120 -14.89 -10.08 -3.54
CA VAL A 120 -15.35 -8.75 -3.07
C VAL A 120 -14.71 -8.38 -1.72
N PRO A 121 -14.77 -9.21 -0.67
CA PRO A 121 -14.13 -8.88 0.61
C PRO A 121 -12.62 -8.70 0.46
N VAL A 122 -11.98 -9.55 -0.35
CA VAL A 122 -10.54 -9.48 -0.61
C VAL A 122 -10.15 -8.19 -1.31
N PHE A 123 -10.96 -7.72 -2.26
CA PHE A 123 -10.76 -6.41 -2.89
C PHE A 123 -10.87 -5.27 -1.87
N PHE A 124 -11.87 -5.27 -0.98
CA PHE A 124 -11.97 -4.25 0.07
C PHE A 124 -10.80 -4.30 1.07
N ILE A 125 -10.34 -5.49 1.45
CA ILE A 125 -9.14 -5.65 2.29
C ILE A 125 -7.92 -5.05 1.59
N SER A 126 -7.79 -5.25 0.27
CA SER A 126 -6.70 -4.66 -0.51
C SER A 126 -6.73 -3.13 -0.54
N LEU A 127 -7.93 -2.53 -0.62
CA LEU A 127 -8.10 -1.07 -0.53
C LEU A 127 -7.67 -0.54 0.84
N VAL A 128 -8.05 -1.22 1.93
CA VAL A 128 -7.66 -0.83 3.29
C VAL A 128 -6.14 -0.92 3.48
N LEU A 129 -5.52 -2.03 3.06
CA LEU A 129 -4.07 -2.20 3.16
C LEU A 129 -3.33 -1.17 2.29
N TYR A 130 -3.81 -0.90 1.09
CA TYR A 130 -3.22 0.12 0.22
C TYR A 130 -3.39 1.54 0.76
N PHE A 131 -4.51 1.84 1.44
CA PHE A 131 -4.70 3.11 2.13
C PHE A 131 -3.68 3.29 3.25
N ILE A 132 -3.48 2.27 4.08
CA ILE A 132 -2.46 2.28 5.14
C ILE A 132 -1.06 2.47 4.52
N ALA A 133 -0.73 1.74 3.46
CA ALA A 133 0.52 1.90 2.74
C ALA A 133 0.70 3.33 2.20
N SER A 134 -0.34 3.92 1.62
CA SER A 134 -0.32 5.28 1.09
C SER A 134 -0.05 6.31 2.19
N ARG A 135 -0.64 6.14 3.38
CA ARG A 135 -0.33 6.98 4.55
C ARG A 135 1.14 6.90 4.93
N VAL A 136 1.67 5.68 5.08
CA VAL A 136 3.07 5.44 5.43
C VAL A 136 3.99 6.06 4.40
N SER A 137 3.72 5.86 3.11
CA SER A 137 4.54 6.40 2.04
C SER A 137 4.61 7.92 2.09
N HIS A 138 3.49 8.60 2.31
CA HIS A 138 3.45 10.06 2.32
C HIS A 138 4.08 10.68 3.57
N GLU A 139 3.89 10.05 4.74
CA GLU A 139 4.51 10.50 5.99
C GLU A 139 6.04 10.41 5.95
N HIS A 140 6.59 9.48 5.17
CA HIS A 140 8.03 9.26 5.02
C HIS A 140 8.62 9.77 3.69
N ALA A 141 7.78 10.30 2.79
CA ALA A 141 8.21 10.90 1.54
C ALA A 141 8.75 12.33 1.71
N ASP A 142 8.57 12.97 2.87
CA ASP A 142 9.13 14.30 3.15
C ASP A 142 10.67 14.21 3.35
N PRO A 143 11.46 14.67 2.37
CA PRO A 143 12.92 14.56 2.42
C PRO A 143 13.53 15.46 3.49
N GLU A 144 12.88 16.55 3.88
CA GLU A 144 13.38 17.43 4.95
C GLU A 144 13.17 16.78 6.32
N LYS A 145 11.97 16.25 6.58
CA LYS A 145 11.66 15.57 7.84
C LYS A 145 12.52 14.32 8.04
N TYR A 146 12.74 13.54 6.99
CA TYR A 146 13.65 12.38 7.01
C TYR A 146 15.11 12.78 7.27
N LYS A 147 15.60 13.85 6.62
CA LYS A 147 16.94 14.39 6.91
C LYS A 147 17.05 14.86 8.37
N LEU A 148 16.02 15.54 8.88
CA LEU A 148 16.00 16.04 10.26
C LEU A 148 15.96 14.92 11.30
N GLU A 149 15.17 13.88 11.07
CA GLU A 149 15.11 12.69 11.96
C GLU A 149 16.42 11.92 11.94
N ARG A 150 17.02 11.71 10.77
CA ARG A 150 18.33 11.06 10.65
C ARG A 150 19.45 11.88 11.32
N LEU A 151 19.42 13.21 11.17
CA LEU A 151 20.32 14.11 11.88
C LEU A 151 20.12 14.03 13.40
N LYS A 152 18.87 14.00 13.88
CA LYS A 152 18.56 13.82 15.31
C LYS A 152 19.03 12.47 15.86
N GLU A 153 18.91 11.39 15.09
CA GLU A 153 19.44 10.07 15.49
C GLU A 153 20.98 10.03 15.52
N LEU A 154 21.64 10.70 14.59
CA LEU A 154 23.10 10.84 14.58
C LEU A 154 23.60 11.73 15.73
N MET A 155 22.80 12.72 16.14
CA MET A 155 23.09 13.59 17.28
C MET A 155 22.67 13.00 18.63
N LYS A 156 22.03 11.81 18.68
CA LYS A 156 21.77 11.14 19.97
C LYS A 156 23.12 10.79 20.63
N PRO A 157 23.31 11.10 21.92
CA PRO A 157 24.60 10.97 22.61
C PRO A 157 25.18 9.54 22.61
N LYS A 158 24.32 8.52 22.45
CA LYS A 158 24.72 7.12 22.34
C LYS A 158 25.50 6.80 21.05
N ASN A 159 25.27 7.55 19.97
CA ASN A 159 25.95 7.40 18.68
C ASN A 159 27.19 8.30 18.54
N LEU A 160 27.26 9.40 19.31
CA LEU A 160 28.43 10.28 19.40
C LEU A 160 29.62 9.64 20.14
N ARG A 161 29.38 8.65 21.03
CA ARG A 161 30.47 7.95 21.74
C ARG A 161 31.40 7.15 20.82
N LYS A 162 30.88 6.46 19.80
CA LYS A 162 31.70 5.61 18.91
C LYS A 162 32.83 6.37 18.18
N PRO A 163 32.59 7.55 17.57
CA PRO A 163 33.67 8.32 16.97
C PRO A 163 34.59 8.97 18.02
N ILE A 164 34.06 9.43 19.16
CA ILE A 164 34.86 10.02 20.24
C ILE A 164 35.82 8.99 20.84
N ASP A 165 35.38 7.77 21.11
CA ASP A 165 36.22 6.70 21.65
C ASP A 165 37.35 6.31 20.67
N LYS A 166 37.10 6.45 19.36
CA LYS A 166 38.10 6.20 18.32
C LYS A 166 39.15 7.31 18.25
N ILE A 167 38.73 8.56 18.45
CA ILE A 167 39.60 9.74 18.51
C ILE A 167 40.43 9.72 19.80
N VAL A 168 39.81 9.46 20.94
CA VAL A 168 40.47 9.37 22.26
C VAL A 168 41.51 8.24 22.29
N LYS A 169 41.23 7.09 21.66
CA LYS A 169 42.22 6.00 21.52
C LYS A 169 43.35 6.29 20.53
N SER A 170 43.25 7.33 19.72
CA SER A 170 44.28 7.73 18.74
C SER A 170 45.16 8.88 19.23
N LEU A 171 44.86 9.46 20.38
CA LEU A 171 45.71 10.48 20.99
C LEU A 171 46.88 9.80 21.73
N PRO A 172 48.13 10.25 21.52
CA PRO A 172 49.25 9.76 22.30
C PRO A 172 49.04 10.11 23.78
N ASN A 173 49.25 9.13 24.66
CA ASN A 173 49.26 9.36 26.10
C ASN A 173 50.51 10.18 26.44
N GLU A 174 50.31 11.46 26.73
CA GLU A 174 51.32 12.30 27.41
C GLU A 174 51.22 12.10 28.93
#